data_AF-A0A178DRB8-F1
#
_entry.id   AF-A0A178DRB8-F1
#
_cell.length_a   1.000
_cell.length_b   1.000
_cell.length_c   1.000
_cell.angle_alpha   90.00
_cell.angle_beta   90.00
_cell.angle_gamma   90.00
#
_symmetry.space_group_name_H-M   'P 1'
#
loop_
_entity.id
_entity.type
_entity.pdbx_description
1 polymer ?
#
loop_
_entity_poly.entity_id
_entity_poly.type
_entity_poly.pdbx_seq_one_letter_code
_entity_poly.pdbx_strand_id
1 'polypeptide(L)'
;MSSEPPSKPLSTTPPLTSAPPPPNPFAALTPLQTYTTHLSTLRSIIETDHFSNTMPPSIIDAWLSALDPSSTTPLPPGLKGFYGGDLRCSLPIELAHDSYKYVVHERDAAVVETYTARMLLSLSLLDLPALVERDATLAALALWHVALALVRREGCKEELRGVMEAFRGVRGRVGLSERKVPGVEGLRGRLLGVCGDGEARAWLEGWDLEGGGEEEG
;
A
#
# COMPACT_ATOMS: atom_id res chain seq x y z
N MET A 1 -38.81 -22.16 48.69
CA MET A 1 -38.47 -20.97 47.89
C MET A 1 -37.04 -21.10 47.43
N SER A 2 -36.85 -21.60 46.20
CA SER A 2 -35.57 -21.63 45.50
C SER A 2 -35.90 -21.37 44.04
N SER A 3 -35.51 -20.20 43.55
CA SER A 3 -35.73 -19.78 42.16
C SER A 3 -34.44 -20.03 41.38
N GLU A 4 -34.49 -20.89 40.37
CA GLU A 4 -33.43 -21.02 39.35
C GLU A 4 -33.42 -19.79 38.44
N PRO A 5 -32.24 -19.30 38.01
CA PRO A 5 -32.15 -18.24 37.01
C PRO A 5 -32.25 -18.82 35.58
N PRO A 6 -32.81 -18.07 34.61
CA PRO A 6 -32.92 -18.53 33.23
C PRO A 6 -31.58 -18.45 32.49
N SER A 7 -31.18 -19.55 31.87
CA SER A 7 -30.04 -19.64 30.96
C SER A 7 -30.29 -18.81 29.70
N LYS A 8 -29.42 -17.82 29.42
CA LYS A 8 -29.40 -17.09 28.15
C LYS A 8 -28.83 -17.98 27.05
N PRO A 9 -29.36 -17.93 25.81
CA PRO A 9 -28.73 -18.61 24.68
C PRO A 9 -27.42 -17.90 24.32
N LEU A 10 -26.36 -18.70 24.12
CA LEU A 10 -25.09 -18.22 23.57
C LEU A 10 -25.32 -17.72 22.15
N SER A 11 -25.14 -16.42 21.95
CA SER A 11 -25.05 -15.81 20.63
C SER A 11 -23.71 -16.22 20.01
N THR A 12 -23.72 -17.26 19.18
CA THR A 12 -22.58 -17.61 18.33
C THR A 12 -22.53 -16.64 17.16
N THR A 13 -21.77 -15.56 17.32
CA THR A 13 -21.35 -14.71 16.21
C THR A 13 -20.51 -15.58 15.26
N PRO A 14 -20.81 -15.64 13.96
CA PRO A 14 -19.93 -16.31 13.01
C PRO A 14 -18.60 -15.55 12.94
N PRO A 15 -17.46 -16.24 12.69
CA PRO A 15 -16.20 -15.56 12.51
C PRO A 15 -16.30 -14.67 11.26
N LEU A 16 -15.93 -13.40 11.41
CA LEU A 16 -15.64 -12.50 10.31
C LEU A 16 -14.68 -13.22 9.37
N THR A 17 -15.17 -13.56 8.18
CA THR A 17 -14.34 -14.07 7.10
C THR A 17 -13.34 -12.98 6.75
N SER A 18 -12.11 -13.10 7.24
CA SER A 18 -11.01 -12.22 6.86
C SER A 18 -10.87 -12.28 5.35
N ALA A 19 -11.07 -11.14 4.68
CA ALA A 19 -10.74 -11.02 3.28
C ALA A 19 -9.31 -11.55 3.05
N PRO A 20 -9.05 -12.27 1.94
CA PRO A 20 -7.69 -12.71 1.64
C PRO A 20 -6.75 -11.50 1.63
N PRO A 21 -5.52 -11.63 2.16
CA PRO A 21 -4.58 -10.53 2.18
C PRO A 21 -4.36 -10.02 0.74
N PRO A 22 -4.19 -8.70 0.55
CA PRO A 22 -3.95 -8.16 -0.78
C PRO A 22 -2.72 -8.84 -1.41
N PRO A 23 -2.78 -9.19 -2.70
CA PRO A 23 -1.66 -9.77 -3.40
C PRO A 23 -0.49 -8.78 -3.42
N ASN A 24 0.66 -9.24 -2.94
CA ASN A 24 1.94 -8.56 -3.12
C ASN A 24 2.49 -8.99 -4.49
N PRO A 25 2.84 -8.09 -5.43
CA PRO A 25 3.51 -8.46 -6.67
C PRO A 25 4.90 -9.12 -6.43
N PHE A 26 5.40 -9.09 -5.19
CA PHE A 26 6.55 -9.85 -4.68
C PHE A 26 6.15 -10.97 -3.73
N ALA A 27 4.95 -11.56 -3.84
CA ALA A 27 4.42 -12.57 -2.93
C ALA A 27 5.34 -13.79 -2.67
N ALA A 28 6.40 -13.97 -3.46
CA ALA A 28 7.44 -14.97 -3.21
C ALA A 28 8.41 -14.60 -2.07
N LEU A 29 8.58 -13.32 -1.72
CA LEU A 29 9.57 -12.84 -0.75
C LEU A 29 8.90 -12.10 0.42
N THR A 30 9.39 -12.40 1.63
CA THR A 30 9.10 -11.59 2.82
C THR A 30 9.76 -10.21 2.73
N PRO A 31 9.30 -9.19 3.47
CA PRO A 31 9.95 -7.87 3.49
C PRO A 31 11.45 -7.92 3.75
N LEU A 32 11.90 -8.79 4.66
CA LEU A 32 13.32 -8.98 4.96
C LEU A 32 14.07 -9.59 3.77
N GLN A 33 13.50 -10.61 3.12
CA GLN A 33 14.11 -11.19 1.91
C GLN A 33 14.20 -10.15 0.80
N THR A 34 13.13 -9.41 0.52
CA THR A 34 13.13 -8.30 -0.44
C THR A 34 14.26 -7.31 -0.14
N TYR A 35 14.38 -6.85 1.10
CA TYR A 35 15.44 -5.93 1.50
C TYR A 35 16.84 -6.50 1.19
N THR A 36 17.10 -7.74 1.61
CA THR A 36 18.41 -8.38 1.40
C THR A 36 18.73 -8.63 -0.08
N THR A 37 17.75 -9.08 -0.87
CA THR A 37 17.92 -9.40 -2.29
C THR A 37 18.14 -8.15 -3.15
N HIS A 38 17.45 -7.05 -2.81
CA HIS A 38 17.42 -5.85 -3.65
C HIS A 38 18.17 -4.65 -3.05
N LEU A 39 19.09 -4.88 -2.12
CA LEU A 39 19.79 -3.82 -1.38
C LEU A 39 20.47 -2.78 -2.31
N SER A 40 21.07 -3.21 -3.42
CA SER A 40 21.70 -2.32 -4.39
C SER A 40 20.68 -1.44 -5.13
N THR A 41 19.52 -2.00 -5.50
CA THR A 41 18.43 -1.25 -6.12
C THR A 41 17.81 -0.26 -5.13
N LEU A 42 17.58 -0.69 -3.88
CA LEU A 42 17.08 0.19 -2.81
C LEU A 42 18.04 1.36 -2.56
N ARG A 43 19.36 1.09 -2.53
CA ARG A 43 20.36 2.16 -2.47
C ARG A 43 20.21 3.14 -3.63
N SER A 44 20.09 2.63 -4.86
CA SER A 44 19.93 3.48 -6.05
C SER A 44 18.65 4.32 -6.00
N ILE A 45 17.54 3.77 -5.51
CA ILE A 45 16.29 4.53 -5.33
C ILE A 45 16.52 5.70 -4.35
N ILE A 46 17.14 5.44 -3.20
CA ILE A 46 17.40 6.48 -2.18
C ILE A 46 18.38 7.53 -2.72
N GLU A 47 19.49 7.08 -3.29
CA GLU A 47 20.59 7.95 -3.72
C GLU A 47 20.20 8.78 -4.93
N THR A 48 19.67 8.13 -5.98
CA THR A 48 19.40 8.78 -7.26
C THR A 48 17.98 9.35 -7.33
N ASP A 49 16.96 8.57 -6.96
CA ASP A 49 15.57 8.98 -7.22
C ASP A 49 15.08 9.96 -6.15
N HIS A 50 15.32 9.64 -4.87
CA HIS A 50 14.91 10.48 -3.74
C HIS A 50 15.84 11.69 -3.56
N PHE A 51 17.17 11.44 -3.46
CA PHE A 51 18.14 12.51 -3.16
C PHE A 51 18.83 13.13 -4.36
N SER A 52 18.60 12.66 -5.60
CA SER A 52 19.24 13.21 -6.80
C SER A 52 20.77 13.31 -6.71
N ASN A 53 21.41 12.35 -6.03
CA ASN A 53 22.85 12.27 -5.76
C ASN A 53 23.43 13.47 -4.99
N THR A 54 22.60 14.18 -4.22
CA THR A 54 23.02 15.38 -3.46
C THR A 54 23.45 15.10 -2.03
N MET A 55 23.06 13.94 -1.48
CA MET A 55 23.36 13.56 -0.10
C MET A 55 24.66 12.77 0.02
N PRO A 56 25.39 12.92 1.14
CA PRO A 56 26.58 12.11 1.38
C PRO A 56 26.20 10.64 1.64
N PRO A 57 27.10 9.67 1.36
CA PRO A 57 26.83 8.24 1.50
C PRO A 57 26.33 7.83 2.90
N SER A 58 26.77 8.51 3.95
CA SER A 58 26.33 8.25 5.32
C SER A 58 24.83 8.47 5.55
N ILE A 59 24.21 9.41 4.82
CA ILE A 59 22.77 9.64 4.89
C ILE A 59 22.03 8.52 4.14
N ILE A 60 22.57 8.07 3.01
CA ILE A 60 22.02 6.93 2.27
C ILE A 60 22.04 5.66 3.13
N ASP A 61 23.15 5.41 3.83
CA ASP A 61 23.31 4.27 4.74
C ASP A 61 22.34 4.33 5.93
N ALA A 62 22.07 5.53 6.45
CA ALA A 62 21.09 5.72 7.52
C ALA A 62 19.67 5.41 7.04
N TRP A 63 19.31 5.79 5.81
CA TRP A 63 18.02 5.45 5.20
C TRP A 63 17.88 3.94 4.98
N LEU A 64 18.91 3.29 4.43
CA LEU A 64 18.91 1.82 4.27
C LEU A 64 18.73 1.11 5.62
N SER A 65 19.44 1.57 6.65
CA SER A 65 19.32 1.03 8.02
C SER A 65 17.92 1.24 8.63
N ALA A 66 17.21 2.29 8.21
CA ALA A 66 15.84 2.56 8.66
C ALA A 66 14.78 1.75 7.89
N LEU A 67 15.09 1.34 6.65
CA LEU A 67 14.26 0.47 5.82
C LEU A 67 14.41 -1.01 6.16
N ASP A 68 15.53 -1.42 6.74
CA ASP A 68 15.78 -2.80 7.14
C ASP A 68 14.70 -3.27 8.14
N PRO A 69 13.86 -4.27 7.79
CA PRO A 69 12.80 -4.77 8.68
C PRO A 69 13.34 -5.40 9.97
N SER A 70 14.62 -5.80 10.00
CA SER A 70 15.30 -6.34 11.18
C SER A 70 15.95 -5.26 12.06
N SER A 71 15.91 -3.99 11.64
CA SER A 71 16.51 -2.88 12.36
C SER A 71 15.92 -2.71 13.75
N THR A 72 16.79 -2.82 14.76
CA THR A 72 16.44 -2.58 16.17
C THR A 72 16.75 -1.16 16.63
N THR A 73 17.35 -0.34 15.77
CA THR A 73 17.77 1.03 16.09
C THR A 73 16.57 1.87 16.50
N PRO A 74 16.45 2.30 17.77
CA PRO A 74 15.27 3.01 18.23
C PRO A 74 15.13 4.36 17.52
N LEU A 75 13.89 4.70 17.17
CA LEU A 75 13.58 6.05 16.67
C LEU A 75 13.48 7.02 17.85
N PRO A 76 13.90 8.29 17.69
CA PRO A 76 13.67 9.32 18.69
C PRO A 76 12.19 9.42 19.07
N PRO A 77 11.85 9.59 20.36
CA PRO A 77 10.45 9.71 20.78
C PRO A 77 9.80 10.96 20.18
N GLY A 78 8.54 10.82 19.77
CA GLY A 78 7.76 11.92 19.19
C GLY A 78 8.06 12.24 17.72
N LEU A 79 9.01 11.55 17.10
CA LEU A 79 9.28 11.69 15.68
C LEU A 79 8.13 11.07 14.87
N LYS A 80 7.42 11.91 14.10
CA LYS A 80 6.37 11.46 13.19
C LYS A 80 6.95 11.16 11.82
N GLY A 81 6.41 10.14 11.17
CA GLY A 81 6.68 9.85 9.76
C GLY A 81 6.14 10.94 8.83
N PHE A 82 6.49 10.86 7.55
CA PHE A 82 6.15 11.85 6.52
C PHE A 82 4.64 12.12 6.41
N TYR A 83 3.81 11.12 6.75
CA TYR A 83 2.35 11.17 6.70
C TYR A 83 1.70 11.24 8.09
N GLY A 84 2.46 11.59 9.14
CA GLY A 84 1.98 11.75 10.51
C GLY A 84 1.88 10.46 11.33
N GLY A 85 2.15 9.30 10.74
CA GLY A 85 2.17 7.98 11.37
C GLY A 85 3.58 7.49 11.73
N ASP A 86 3.77 6.17 11.76
CA ASP A 86 5.07 5.54 12.04
C ASP A 86 6.11 5.88 10.96
N LEU A 87 7.31 6.31 11.37
CA LEU A 87 8.36 6.71 10.43
C LEU A 87 8.82 5.52 9.56
N ARG A 88 9.05 4.35 10.15
CA ARG A 88 9.57 3.19 9.40
C ARG A 88 8.59 2.73 8.33
N CYS A 89 7.29 2.78 8.61
CA CYS A 89 6.28 2.51 7.60
C CYS A 89 6.09 3.64 6.60
N SER A 90 6.37 4.89 6.96
CA SER A 90 6.28 6.00 6.02
C SER A 90 7.44 6.06 5.02
N LEU A 91 8.63 5.55 5.37
CA LEU A 91 9.81 5.58 4.50
C LEU A 91 9.61 4.82 3.18
N PRO A 92 9.16 3.55 3.16
CA PRO A 92 8.81 2.85 1.93
C PRO A 92 7.79 3.57 1.05
N ILE A 93 6.79 4.22 1.68
CA ILE A 93 5.75 4.97 0.98
C ILE A 93 6.35 6.24 0.36
N GLU A 94 7.25 6.92 1.06
CA GLU A 94 7.96 8.10 0.55
C GLU A 94 8.81 7.75 -0.68
N LEU A 95 9.58 6.67 -0.63
CA LEU A 95 10.37 6.22 -1.78
C LEU A 95 9.47 5.81 -2.97
N ALA A 96 8.32 5.20 -2.68
CA ALA A 96 7.32 4.89 -3.70
C ALA A 96 6.74 6.17 -4.33
N HIS A 97 6.50 7.21 -3.52
CA HIS A 97 5.96 8.49 -3.96
C HIS A 97 6.92 9.21 -4.93
N ASP A 98 8.25 9.08 -4.79
CA ASP A 98 9.19 9.68 -5.76
C ASP A 98 9.06 9.10 -7.17
N SER A 99 8.59 7.85 -7.27
CA SER A 99 8.29 7.21 -8.56
C SER A 99 6.98 7.73 -9.20
N TYR A 100 6.14 8.44 -8.45
CA TYR A 100 4.79 8.85 -8.87
C TYR A 100 4.79 9.60 -10.20
N LYS A 101 5.66 10.61 -10.36
CA LYS A 101 5.67 11.44 -11.57
C LYS A 101 5.94 10.62 -12.84
N TYR A 102 6.80 9.60 -12.74
CA TYR A 102 7.13 8.71 -13.85
C TYR A 102 5.98 7.73 -14.10
N VAL A 103 5.42 7.14 -13.05
CA VAL A 103 4.28 6.20 -13.16
C VAL A 103 3.01 6.88 -13.69
N VAL A 104 2.82 8.18 -13.49
CA VAL A 104 1.59 8.89 -13.91
C VAL A 104 1.76 9.65 -15.22
N HIS A 105 2.90 10.29 -15.45
CA HIS A 105 3.04 11.24 -16.58
C HIS A 105 3.98 10.76 -17.69
N GLU A 106 4.81 9.75 -17.44
CA GLU A 106 5.76 9.26 -18.43
C GLU A 106 5.08 8.39 -19.50
N ARG A 107 5.57 8.54 -20.74
CA ARG A 107 5.12 7.83 -21.93
C ARG A 107 6.14 6.81 -22.43
N ASP A 108 7.42 6.98 -22.10
CA ASP A 108 8.44 5.97 -22.41
C ASP A 108 8.17 4.69 -21.60
N ALA A 109 7.87 3.60 -22.31
CA ALA A 109 7.52 2.32 -21.71
C ALA A 109 8.63 1.76 -20.81
N ALA A 110 9.90 1.92 -21.18
CA ALA A 110 11.02 1.39 -20.40
C ALA A 110 11.23 2.19 -19.10
N VAL A 111 11.01 3.50 -19.15
CA VAL A 111 11.05 4.35 -17.95
C VAL A 111 9.88 4.00 -17.03
N VAL A 112 8.68 3.86 -17.57
CA VAL A 112 7.49 3.45 -16.82
C VAL A 112 7.69 2.09 -16.15
N GLU A 113 8.20 1.10 -16.88
CA GLU A 113 8.50 -0.22 -16.33
C GLU A 113 9.51 -0.12 -15.17
N THR A 114 10.58 0.65 -15.35
CA THR A 114 11.59 0.87 -14.30
C THR A 114 10.98 1.47 -13.04
N TYR A 115 10.19 2.53 -13.16
CA TYR A 115 9.66 3.23 -11.98
C TYR A 115 8.44 2.54 -11.36
N THR A 116 7.65 1.78 -12.13
CA THR A 116 6.63 0.89 -11.55
C THR A 116 7.29 -0.22 -10.74
N ALA A 117 8.36 -0.85 -11.24
CA ALA A 117 9.11 -1.86 -10.50
C ALA A 117 9.74 -1.30 -9.22
N ARG A 118 10.33 -0.09 -9.28
CA ARG A 118 10.90 0.59 -8.10
C ARG A 118 9.85 0.99 -7.08
N MET A 119 8.69 1.49 -7.52
CA MET A 119 7.55 1.81 -6.64
C MET A 119 7.07 0.56 -5.90
N LEU A 120 6.84 -0.54 -6.62
CA LEU A 120 6.42 -1.80 -6.01
C LEU A 120 7.50 -2.35 -5.07
N LEU A 121 8.77 -2.32 -5.49
CA LEU A 121 9.88 -2.81 -4.67
C LEU A 121 9.92 -2.09 -3.33
N SER A 122 9.82 -0.76 -3.35
CA SER A 122 9.79 0.06 -2.14
C SER A 122 8.64 -0.38 -1.23
N LEU A 123 7.42 -0.48 -1.76
CA LEU A 123 6.22 -0.84 -1.00
C LEU A 123 6.25 -2.28 -0.45
N SER A 124 6.97 -3.20 -1.09
CA SER A 124 7.10 -4.58 -0.61
C SER A 124 7.97 -4.75 0.62
N LEU A 125 8.63 -3.69 1.08
CA LEU A 125 9.26 -3.62 2.41
C LEU A 125 8.23 -3.49 3.54
N LEU A 126 6.96 -3.23 3.23
CA LEU A 126 5.88 -3.16 4.21
C LEU A 126 5.23 -4.53 4.40
N ASP A 127 5.02 -4.92 5.65
CA ASP A 127 4.01 -5.91 6.00
C ASP A 127 2.63 -5.24 5.93
N LEU A 128 2.03 -5.23 4.73
CA LEU A 128 0.74 -4.59 4.50
C LEU A 128 -0.39 -5.17 5.38
N PRO A 129 -0.54 -6.50 5.55
CA PRO A 129 -1.52 -7.04 6.49
C PRO A 129 -1.36 -6.50 7.91
N ALA A 130 -0.14 -6.47 8.46
CA ALA A 130 0.08 -5.91 9.78
C ALA A 130 -0.15 -4.39 9.84
N LEU A 131 0.20 -3.67 8.77
CA LEU A 131 0.01 -2.22 8.67
C LEU A 131 -1.47 -1.84 8.63
N VAL A 132 -2.30 -2.60 7.92
CA VAL A 132 -3.75 -2.39 7.83
C VAL A 132 -4.41 -2.40 9.21
N GLU A 133 -3.93 -3.24 10.12
CA GLU A 133 -4.44 -3.32 11.50
C GLU A 133 -3.91 -2.21 12.40
N ARG A 134 -2.68 -1.73 12.15
CA ARG A 134 -2.01 -0.75 13.02
C ARG A 134 -2.28 0.71 12.62
N ASP A 135 -2.28 0.99 11.32
CA ASP A 135 -2.42 2.35 10.77
C ASP A 135 -3.12 2.31 9.40
N ALA A 136 -4.45 2.44 9.44
CA ALA A 136 -5.29 2.45 8.25
C ALA A 136 -4.91 3.54 7.24
N THR A 137 -4.37 4.67 7.71
CA THR A 137 -3.99 5.79 6.83
C THR A 137 -2.76 5.43 6.00
N LEU A 138 -1.69 4.94 6.66
CA LEU A 138 -0.49 4.50 5.96
C LEU A 138 -0.78 3.29 5.06
N ALA A 139 -1.62 2.35 5.51
CA ALA A 139 -2.03 1.22 4.70
C ALA A 139 -2.77 1.66 3.42
N ALA A 140 -3.73 2.59 3.54
CA ALA A 140 -4.46 3.11 2.38
C ALA A 140 -3.52 3.85 1.40
N LEU A 141 -2.57 4.63 1.91
CA LEU A 141 -1.56 5.29 1.08
C LEU A 141 -0.68 4.27 0.35
N ALA A 142 -0.22 3.24 1.04
CA ALA A 142 0.59 2.20 0.42
C ALA A 142 -0.19 1.45 -0.66
N LEU A 143 -1.42 1.01 -0.37
CA LEU A 143 -2.29 0.31 -1.32
C LEU A 143 -2.63 1.16 -2.55
N TRP A 144 -2.83 2.47 -2.37
CA TRP A 144 -2.99 3.39 -3.50
C TRP A 144 -1.74 3.37 -4.40
N HIS A 145 -0.54 3.52 -3.85
CA HIS A 145 0.67 3.48 -4.66
C HIS A 145 0.90 2.10 -5.33
N VAL A 146 0.55 1.01 -4.65
CA VAL A 146 0.58 -0.33 -5.28
C VAL A 146 -0.38 -0.37 -6.49
N ALA A 147 -1.61 0.11 -6.34
CA ALA A 147 -2.58 0.14 -7.44
C ALA A 147 -2.10 0.98 -8.62
N LEU A 148 -1.48 2.13 -8.37
CA LEU A 148 -0.89 2.99 -9.41
C LEU A 148 0.21 2.28 -10.20
N ALA A 149 1.10 1.56 -9.52
CA ALA A 149 2.15 0.83 -10.22
C ALA A 149 1.59 -0.40 -10.98
N LEU A 150 0.65 -1.13 -10.37
CA LEU A 150 0.04 -2.30 -11.01
C LEU A 150 -0.71 -1.91 -12.28
N VAL A 151 -1.51 -0.84 -12.27
CA VAL A 151 -2.33 -0.46 -13.43
C VAL A 151 -1.50 -0.11 -14.68
N ARG A 152 -0.19 0.12 -14.52
CA ARG A 152 0.76 0.38 -15.60
C ARG A 152 1.48 -0.89 -16.11
N ARG A 153 1.26 -2.05 -15.48
CA ARG A 153 1.85 -3.35 -15.87
C ARG A 153 0.86 -4.20 -16.65
N GLU A 154 1.36 -4.98 -17.61
CA GLU A 154 0.56 -5.99 -18.31
C GLU A 154 0.28 -7.20 -17.39
N GLY A 155 -0.86 -7.87 -17.60
CA GLY A 155 -1.22 -9.10 -16.89
C GLY A 155 -1.50 -8.95 -15.39
N CYS A 156 -1.60 -7.73 -14.87
CA CYS A 156 -1.74 -7.45 -13.43
C CYS A 156 -3.18 -7.49 -12.89
N LYS A 157 -4.17 -7.84 -13.71
CA LYS A 157 -5.60 -7.65 -13.42
C LYS A 157 -6.03 -8.23 -12.07
N GLU A 158 -5.66 -9.49 -11.77
CA GLU A 158 -6.03 -10.13 -10.51
C GLU A 158 -5.31 -9.53 -9.30
N GLU A 159 -4.04 -9.11 -9.48
CA GLU A 159 -3.29 -8.40 -8.44
C GLU A 159 -3.93 -7.05 -8.13
N LEU A 160 -4.24 -6.28 -9.17
CA LEU A 160 -4.91 -4.99 -9.06
C LEU A 160 -6.26 -5.12 -8.37
N ARG A 161 -7.06 -6.11 -8.76
CA ARG A 161 -8.34 -6.43 -8.12
C ARG A 161 -8.17 -6.66 -6.62
N GLY A 162 -7.24 -7.52 -6.20
CA GLY A 162 -7.02 -7.78 -4.77
C GLY A 162 -6.56 -6.54 -3.99
N VAL A 163 -5.71 -5.70 -4.59
CA VAL A 163 -5.27 -4.44 -3.98
C VAL A 163 -6.44 -3.45 -3.83
N MET A 164 -7.31 -3.35 -4.84
CA MET A 164 -8.47 -2.47 -4.82
C MET A 164 -9.52 -2.91 -3.78
N GLU A 165 -9.74 -4.21 -3.61
CA GLU A 165 -10.61 -4.73 -2.53
C GLU A 165 -10.01 -4.47 -1.14
N ALA A 166 -8.70 -4.64 -0.96
CA ALA A 166 -8.05 -4.29 0.31
C ALA A 166 -8.12 -2.78 0.59
N PHE A 167 -7.95 -1.95 -0.44
CA PHE A 167 -8.11 -0.50 -0.33
C PHE A 167 -9.53 -0.14 0.12
N ARG A 168 -10.56 -0.72 -0.51
CA ARG A 168 -11.96 -0.57 -0.13
C ARG A 168 -12.18 -0.94 1.35
N GLY A 169 -11.65 -2.08 1.79
CA GLY A 169 -11.77 -2.56 3.17
C GLY A 169 -11.10 -1.66 4.21
N VAL A 170 -10.00 -0.99 3.87
CA VAL A 170 -9.31 -0.08 4.82
C VAL A 170 -9.84 1.36 4.75
N ARG A 171 -10.35 1.81 3.59
CA ARG A 171 -10.71 3.21 3.35
C ARG A 171 -11.73 3.77 4.34
N GLY A 172 -12.69 2.95 4.79
CA GLY A 172 -13.70 3.34 5.78
C GLY A 172 -13.12 3.70 7.17
N ARG A 173 -11.91 3.21 7.49
CA ARG A 173 -11.19 3.53 8.72
C ARG A 173 -10.29 4.77 8.61
N VAL A 174 -10.17 5.35 7.42
CA VAL A 174 -9.31 6.51 7.16
C VAL A 174 -10.07 7.80 7.43
N GLY A 175 -9.67 8.52 8.49
CA GLY A 175 -10.25 9.82 8.88
C GLY A 175 -9.78 11.03 8.07
N LEU A 176 -9.10 10.81 6.93
CA LEU A 176 -8.64 11.87 6.04
C LEU A 176 -9.65 12.16 4.92
N SER A 177 -9.63 13.41 4.44
CA SER A 177 -10.51 13.85 3.35
C SER A 177 -10.14 13.24 2.00
N GLU A 178 -11.11 13.21 1.08
CA GLU A 178 -10.95 12.81 -0.33
C GLU A 178 -9.74 13.44 -1.05
N ARG A 179 -9.39 14.67 -0.66
CA ARG A 179 -8.23 15.38 -1.22
C ARG A 179 -6.91 14.72 -0.81
N LYS A 180 -6.83 14.18 0.40
CA LYS A 180 -5.61 13.57 0.97
C LYS A 180 -5.53 12.08 0.67
N VAL A 181 -6.63 11.36 0.85
CA VAL A 181 -6.76 9.95 0.49
C VAL A 181 -8.09 9.80 -0.25
N PRO A 182 -8.07 9.44 -1.55
CA PRO A 182 -9.30 9.33 -2.32
C PRO A 182 -10.19 8.22 -1.76
N GLY A 183 -11.48 8.34 -1.95
CA GLY A 183 -12.45 7.28 -1.82
C GLY A 183 -12.22 6.23 -2.90
N VAL A 184 -12.95 5.13 -2.83
CA VAL A 184 -12.75 4.00 -3.75
C VAL A 184 -13.03 4.40 -5.20
N GLU A 185 -14.14 5.12 -5.45
CA GLU A 185 -14.44 5.72 -6.75
C GLU A 185 -13.40 6.73 -7.20
N GLY A 186 -12.95 7.59 -6.27
CA GLY A 186 -11.93 8.60 -6.55
C GLY A 186 -10.61 7.96 -6.97
N LEU A 187 -10.22 6.85 -6.34
CA LEU A 187 -9.04 6.08 -6.71
C LEU A 187 -9.24 5.43 -8.08
N ARG A 188 -10.36 4.73 -8.29
CA ARG A 188 -10.72 4.13 -9.59
C ARG A 188 -10.62 5.14 -10.73
N GLY A 189 -11.20 6.32 -10.58
CA GLY A 189 -11.15 7.38 -11.59
C GLY A 189 -9.71 7.85 -11.88
N ARG A 190 -8.86 7.96 -10.84
CA ARG A 190 -7.44 8.28 -11.02
C ARG A 190 -6.69 7.17 -11.77
N LEU A 191 -6.96 5.91 -11.45
CA LEU A 191 -6.35 4.77 -12.13
C LEU A 191 -6.78 4.69 -13.60
N LEU A 192 -8.05 4.95 -13.91
CA LEU A 192 -8.56 5.03 -15.29
C LEU A 192 -7.89 6.13 -16.13
N GLY A 193 -7.46 7.22 -15.48
CA GLY A 193 -6.71 8.30 -16.12
C GLY A 193 -5.24 7.98 -16.38
N VAL A 194 -4.71 6.90 -15.78
CA VAL A 194 -3.29 6.51 -15.84
C VAL A 194 -3.09 5.20 -16.62
N CYS A 195 -4.10 4.32 -16.60
CA CYS A 195 -4.06 3.05 -17.31
C CYS A 195 -4.06 3.25 -18.83
N GLY A 196 -3.24 2.49 -19.53
CA GLY A 196 -3.36 2.33 -20.98
C GLY A 196 -4.56 1.46 -21.35
N ASP A 197 -4.74 1.20 -22.63
CA ASP A 197 -5.71 0.21 -23.09
C ASP A 197 -5.28 -1.20 -22.65
N GLY A 198 -6.23 -2.02 -22.20
CA GLY A 198 -5.94 -3.40 -21.79
C GLY A 198 -6.88 -3.95 -20.72
N GLU A 199 -6.53 -5.13 -20.21
CA GLU A 199 -7.36 -5.87 -19.25
C GLU A 199 -7.60 -5.12 -17.94
N ALA A 200 -6.58 -4.43 -17.42
CA ALA A 200 -6.70 -3.63 -16.19
C ALA A 200 -7.71 -2.50 -16.36
N ARG A 201 -7.69 -1.83 -17.52
CA ARG A 201 -8.66 -0.78 -17.88
C ARG A 201 -10.06 -1.34 -17.99
N ALA A 202 -10.26 -2.40 -18.79
CA ALA A 202 -11.57 -3.02 -18.98
C ALA A 202 -12.17 -3.50 -17.65
N TRP A 203 -11.32 -4.07 -16.77
CA TRP A 203 -11.74 -4.44 -15.42
C TRP A 203 -12.12 -3.22 -14.57
N LEU A 204 -11.31 -2.17 -14.54
CA LEU A 204 -11.63 -0.95 -13.79
C LEU A 204 -12.94 -0.31 -14.28
N GLU A 205 -13.20 -0.28 -15.58
CA GLU A 205 -14.44 0.25 -16.16
C GLU A 205 -15.66 -0.58 -15.71
N GLY A 206 -15.53 -1.91 -15.64
CA GLY A 206 -16.59 -2.82 -15.19
C GLY A 206 -16.60 -3.14 -13.69
N TRP A 207 -15.73 -2.53 -12.87
CA TRP A 207 -15.67 -2.83 -11.44
C TRP A 207 -16.85 -2.19 -10.72
N ASP A 208 -17.79 -3.04 -10.32
CA ASP A 208 -18.99 -2.61 -9.61
C ASP A 208 -18.65 -2.20 -8.17
N LEU A 209 -19.15 -1.03 -7.79
CA LEU A 209 -18.96 -0.42 -6.49
C LEU A 209 -20.24 -0.50 -5.65
N GLU A 210 -21.32 -1.07 -6.20
CA GLU A 210 -22.56 -1.40 -5.51
C GLU A 210 -22.38 -2.65 -4.63
N GLY A 211 -21.81 -2.43 -3.44
CA GLY A 211 -21.61 -3.49 -2.44
C GLY A 211 -21.40 -2.94 -1.02
N GLY A 212 -21.94 -1.75 -0.73
CA GLY A 212 -21.74 -1.08 0.55
C GLY A 212 -22.95 -0.27 1.00
N GLY A 213 -23.95 -0.97 1.56
CA GLY A 213 -24.88 -0.41 2.55
C GLY A 213 -26.05 0.40 2.00
N GLU A 214 -27.06 -0.29 1.48
CA GLU A 214 -28.44 0.06 1.84
C GLU A 214 -28.62 -0.26 3.34
N GLU A 215 -28.51 0.74 4.22
CA GLU A 215 -29.25 0.73 5.49
C GLU A 215 -30.55 1.51 5.24
N GLU A 216 -31.54 0.82 4.67
CA GLU A 216 -32.95 1.15 4.91
C GLU A 216 -33.41 0.32 6.13
N GLY A 217 -33.96 1.01 7.14
CA GLY A 217 -34.57 0.39 8.31
C GLY A 217 -34.72 1.33 9.50
#